data_AF-A0AAD5ZDB8-F1
#
_entry.id   AF-A0AAD5ZDB8-F1
#
_cell.length_a   1.000
_cell.length_b   1.000
_cell.length_c   1.000
_cell.angle_alpha   90.00
_cell.angle_beta   90.00
_cell.angle_gamma   90.00
#
_symmetry.space_group_name_H-M   'P 1'
#
loop_
_entity.id
_entity.type
_entity.pdbx_description
1 polymer ?
#
loop_
_entity_poly.entity_id
_entity_poly.type
_entity_poly.pdbx_seq_one_letter_code
_entity_poly.pdbx_strand_id
1 'polypeptide(L)'
;MTTVGCCSPLTEARATLADALFRRFPCLADHDTRCSIYLKLVVLVLHITLVGVVFLFDADLVQQTKRHPWCTVIFVIIFLAALLQYFAMCCSSPGYVADAVREVNKIYNSAADSTTLDRRQFVSITEGSNSSSTQSISTWQKVVTDLYPPGSASRHWTCDHCKIIRPPRAKHCNDCDKCVLQFDHHCAWLGTCIGKGNHCQFWWYIFSETVLCVWTMALYLSYTRSHASKEWWQYIIIIVLFVILSISLILFVALLIFHTYLVLTNQTTYEFTRRRRVFYFRGIPAKVHPFSRGICENISAACCSLGGVYKLETMPSIDELEARARPYTCVDIVSCRCC
;
A
#
# COMPACT_ATOMS: atom_id res chain seq x y z
N MET A 1 0.53 -65.71 -3.60
CA MET A 1 0.37 -64.79 -2.45
C MET A 1 0.22 -63.38 -3.01
N THR A 2 -1.02 -62.95 -3.24
CA THR A 2 -1.38 -61.59 -3.64
C THR A 2 -2.01 -60.92 -2.44
N THR A 3 -1.28 -60.02 -1.79
CA THR A 3 -1.78 -59.19 -0.69
C THR A 3 -2.63 -58.06 -1.28
N VAL A 4 -3.95 -58.18 -1.10
CA VAL A 4 -4.93 -57.12 -1.38
C VAL A 4 -4.74 -56.04 -0.31
N GLY A 5 -4.29 -54.86 -0.72
CA GLY A 5 -4.18 -53.69 0.14
C GLY A 5 -5.58 -53.14 0.45
N CYS A 6 -5.99 -53.26 1.72
CA CYS A 6 -7.20 -52.67 2.24
C CYS A 6 -7.00 -51.14 2.31
N CYS A 7 -7.42 -50.41 1.27
CA CYS A 7 -7.54 -48.95 1.32
C CYS A 7 -8.67 -48.60 2.31
N SER A 8 -8.31 -47.91 3.38
CA SER A 8 -9.23 -47.52 4.45
C SER A 8 -10.28 -46.51 3.97
N PRO A 9 -11.59 -46.76 4.14
CA PRO A 9 -12.66 -45.85 3.73
C PRO A 9 -12.60 -44.47 4.44
N LEU A 10 -11.91 -44.41 5.59
CA LEU A 10 -11.72 -43.20 6.38
C LEU A 10 -10.86 -42.15 5.69
N THR A 11 -9.89 -42.54 4.85
CA THR A 11 -9.04 -41.60 4.11
C THR A 11 -9.77 -40.99 2.92
N GLU A 12 -10.59 -41.78 2.23
CA GLU A 12 -11.46 -41.32 1.14
C GLU A 12 -12.56 -40.38 1.63
N ALA A 13 -13.22 -40.71 2.75
CA ALA A 13 -14.25 -39.84 3.33
C ALA A 13 -13.66 -38.50 3.81
N ARG A 14 -12.44 -38.52 4.39
CA ARG A 14 -11.73 -37.33 4.84
C ARG A 14 -11.23 -36.47 3.67
N ALA A 15 -10.79 -37.10 2.58
CA ALA A 15 -10.46 -36.41 1.33
C ALA A 15 -11.70 -35.76 0.73
N THR A 16 -12.83 -36.47 0.68
CA THR A 16 -14.09 -35.97 0.11
C THR A 16 -14.70 -34.83 0.93
N LEU A 17 -14.61 -34.88 2.26
CA LEU A 17 -15.06 -33.80 3.14
C LEU A 17 -14.17 -32.55 3.02
N ALA A 18 -12.85 -32.76 2.92
CA ALA A 18 -11.90 -31.68 2.65
C ALA A 18 -12.18 -31.03 1.29
N ASP A 19 -12.40 -31.83 0.25
CA ASP A 19 -12.71 -31.38 -1.10
C ASP A 19 -14.05 -30.63 -1.19
N ALA A 20 -15.05 -31.05 -0.39
CA ALA A 20 -16.33 -30.35 -0.25
C ALA A 20 -16.20 -29.01 0.50
N LEU A 21 -15.36 -28.96 1.53
CA LEU A 21 -15.03 -27.71 2.25
C LEU A 21 -14.24 -26.74 1.36
N PHE A 22 -13.30 -27.23 0.55
CA PHE A 22 -12.53 -26.42 -0.39
C PHE A 22 -13.36 -25.86 -1.55
N ARG A 23 -14.41 -26.58 -1.99
CA ARG A 23 -15.39 -26.04 -2.95
C ARG A 23 -16.31 -24.98 -2.34
N ARG A 24 -16.61 -25.09 -1.04
CA ARG A 24 -17.48 -24.14 -0.30
C ARG A 24 -16.73 -22.86 0.08
N PHE A 25 -15.41 -22.93 0.26
CA PHE A 25 -14.54 -21.82 0.61
C PHE A 25 -13.27 -21.82 -0.27
N PRO A 26 -13.35 -21.26 -1.50
CA PRO A 26 -12.24 -21.28 -2.46
C PRO A 26 -10.95 -20.64 -1.92
N CYS A 27 -11.06 -19.70 -0.97
CA CYS A 27 -9.95 -19.05 -0.28
C CYS A 27 -9.17 -19.96 0.69
N LEU A 28 -9.68 -21.15 1.01
CA LEU A 28 -8.97 -22.13 1.85
C LEU A 28 -8.21 -23.17 1.02
N ALA A 29 -8.40 -23.24 -0.29
CA ALA A 29 -7.76 -24.24 -1.15
C ALA A 29 -6.32 -23.84 -1.55
N ASP A 30 -6.12 -22.55 -1.79
CA ASP A 30 -4.84 -21.99 -2.21
C ASP A 30 -3.93 -21.69 -0.99
N HIS A 31 -2.66 -22.07 -1.12
CA HIS A 31 -1.67 -21.96 -0.05
C HIS A 31 -1.46 -20.51 0.39
N ASP A 32 -1.42 -19.60 -0.59
CA ASP A 32 -1.10 -18.19 -0.34
C ASP A 32 -2.27 -17.47 0.34
N THR A 33 -3.51 -17.80 -0.05
CA THR A 33 -4.71 -17.31 0.63
C THR A 33 -4.88 -17.89 2.03
N ARG A 34 -4.54 -19.16 2.28
CA ARG A 34 -4.50 -19.71 3.65
C ARG A 34 -3.49 -18.98 4.53
N CYS A 35 -2.26 -18.81 4.07
CA CYS A 35 -1.22 -18.08 4.83
C CYS A 35 -1.64 -16.64 5.14
N SER A 36 -2.31 -15.97 4.20
CA SER A 36 -2.88 -14.63 4.42
C SER A 36 -3.97 -14.62 5.51
N ILE A 37 -4.88 -15.61 5.52
CA ILE A 37 -5.94 -15.71 6.54
C ILE A 37 -5.34 -15.97 7.93
N TYR A 38 -4.40 -16.92 8.04
CA TYR A 38 -3.73 -17.20 9.31
C TYR A 38 -3.01 -15.97 9.85
N LEU A 39 -2.30 -15.24 9.00
CA LEU A 39 -1.62 -14.01 9.40
C LEU A 39 -2.60 -12.96 9.93
N LYS A 40 -3.75 -12.77 9.26
CA LYS A 40 -4.81 -11.87 9.71
C LYS A 40 -5.39 -12.25 11.07
N LEU A 41 -5.60 -13.55 11.30
CA LEU A 41 -6.06 -14.05 12.60
C LEU A 41 -5.00 -13.83 13.69
N VAL A 42 -3.72 -14.07 13.40
CA VAL A 42 -2.63 -13.82 14.35
C VAL A 42 -2.56 -12.34 14.73
N VAL A 43 -2.65 -11.43 13.75
CA VAL A 43 -2.66 -9.99 14.01
C VAL A 43 -3.86 -9.60 14.85
N LEU A 44 -5.06 -10.09 14.54
CA LEU A 44 -6.27 -9.83 15.33
C LEU A 44 -6.14 -10.30 16.78
N VAL A 45 -5.67 -11.54 16.99
CA VAL A 45 -5.44 -12.10 18.33
C VAL A 45 -4.39 -11.31 19.08
N LEU A 46 -3.32 -10.87 18.41
CA LEU A 46 -2.30 -10.02 19.01
C LEU A 46 -2.88 -8.70 19.52
N HIS A 47 -3.73 -8.02 18.73
CA HIS A 47 -4.40 -6.78 19.15
C HIS A 47 -5.29 -7.00 20.37
N ILE A 48 -6.16 -8.02 20.32
CA ILE A 48 -7.07 -8.36 21.41
C ILE A 48 -6.28 -8.71 22.68
N THR A 49 -5.17 -9.45 22.54
CA THR A 49 -4.36 -9.87 23.69
C THR A 49 -3.61 -8.69 24.29
N LEU A 50 -2.91 -7.89 23.47
CA LEU A 50 -2.14 -6.74 23.95
C LEU A 50 -3.03 -5.71 24.67
N VAL A 51 -4.23 -5.46 24.15
CA VAL A 51 -5.17 -4.51 24.75
C VAL A 51 -5.96 -5.14 25.90
N GLY A 52 -6.55 -6.31 25.68
CA GLY A 52 -7.52 -6.93 26.59
C GLY A 52 -6.93 -7.44 27.90
N VAL A 53 -5.70 -7.94 27.89
CA VAL A 53 -5.08 -8.55 29.08
C VAL A 53 -4.93 -7.54 30.24
N VAL A 54 -4.68 -6.25 29.93
CA VAL A 54 -4.58 -5.21 30.97
C VAL A 54 -5.90 -5.06 31.74
N PHE A 55 -7.03 -5.10 31.03
CA PHE A 55 -8.35 -4.98 31.65
C PHE A 55 -8.78 -6.24 32.41
N LEU A 56 -8.23 -7.41 32.06
CA LEU A 56 -8.49 -8.67 32.78
C LEU A 56 -7.80 -8.70 34.16
N PHE A 57 -6.62 -8.11 34.28
CA PHE A 57 -5.84 -8.14 35.52
C PHE A 57 -6.03 -6.92 36.43
N ASP A 58 -6.63 -5.84 35.94
CA ASP A 58 -6.75 -4.59 36.65
C ASP A 58 -8.20 -4.19 36.95
N ALA A 59 -8.72 -4.67 38.08
CA ALA A 59 -10.05 -4.28 38.57
C ALA A 59 -10.14 -2.78 38.89
N ASP A 60 -9.03 -2.15 39.28
CA ASP A 60 -8.97 -0.71 39.56
C ASP A 60 -9.04 0.09 38.26
N LEU A 61 -8.41 -0.37 37.18
CA LEU A 61 -8.55 0.20 35.85
C LEU A 61 -9.98 0.06 35.34
N VAL A 62 -10.63 -1.09 35.58
CA VAL A 62 -12.06 -1.28 35.26
C VAL A 62 -12.93 -0.31 36.08
N GLN A 63 -12.58 -0.02 37.33
CA GLN A 63 -13.29 0.96 38.14
C GLN A 63 -13.02 2.40 37.67
N GLN A 64 -11.79 2.71 37.26
CA GLN A 64 -11.39 4.00 36.69
C GLN A 64 -12.10 4.26 35.35
N THR A 65 -12.28 3.21 34.56
CA THR A 65 -13.07 3.18 33.33
C THR A 65 -14.52 3.60 33.59
N LYS A 66 -15.12 3.19 34.71
CA LYS A 66 -16.46 3.65 35.13
C LYS A 66 -16.46 5.10 35.61
N ARG A 67 -15.37 5.56 36.23
CA ARG A 67 -15.23 6.94 36.75
C ARG A 67 -15.02 7.96 35.62
N HIS A 68 -14.30 7.59 34.56
CA HIS A 68 -14.02 8.42 33.40
C HIS A 68 -14.47 7.72 32.10
N PRO A 69 -15.80 7.56 31.90
CA PRO A 69 -16.35 6.76 30.80
C PRO A 69 -15.95 7.30 29.42
N TRP A 70 -15.79 8.61 29.28
CA TRP A 70 -15.41 9.24 28.02
C TRP A 70 -14.02 8.79 27.52
N CYS A 71 -13.03 8.67 28.41
CA CYS A 71 -11.68 8.23 28.04
C CYS A 71 -11.71 6.78 27.53
N THR A 72 -12.46 5.91 28.19
CA THR A 72 -12.65 4.52 27.75
C THR A 72 -13.37 4.44 26.42
N VAL A 73 -14.46 5.21 26.25
CA VAL A 73 -15.20 5.22 24.99
C VAL A 73 -14.29 5.64 23.83
N ILE A 74 -13.48 6.69 24.02
CA ILE A 74 -12.50 7.13 23.00
C ILE A 74 -11.48 6.03 22.72
N PHE A 75 -10.93 5.39 23.76
CA PHE A 75 -9.96 4.30 23.58
C PHE A 75 -10.56 3.11 22.81
N VAL A 76 -11.78 2.69 23.14
CA VAL A 76 -12.49 1.61 22.43
C VAL A 76 -12.78 2.01 20.99
N ILE A 77 -13.17 3.26 20.72
CA ILE A 77 -13.35 3.76 19.35
C ILE A 77 -12.03 3.69 18.58
N ILE A 78 -10.92 4.13 19.17
CA ILE A 78 -9.59 4.05 18.53
C ILE A 78 -9.21 2.59 18.25
N PHE A 79 -9.43 1.69 19.20
CA PHE A 79 -9.15 0.26 19.03
C PHE A 79 -9.98 -0.36 17.90
N LEU A 80 -11.29 -0.09 17.87
CA LEU A 80 -12.18 -0.60 16.81
C LEU A 80 -11.84 0.03 15.45
N ALA A 81 -11.49 1.32 15.43
CA ALA A 81 -11.05 2.00 14.22
C ALA A 81 -9.75 1.40 13.68
N ALA A 82 -8.76 1.13 14.54
CA ALA A 82 -7.50 0.49 14.16
C ALA A 82 -7.72 -0.91 13.55
N LEU A 83 -8.56 -1.74 14.20
CA LEU A 83 -8.95 -3.04 13.64
C LEU A 83 -9.66 -2.91 12.30
N LEU A 84 -10.61 -1.97 12.18
CA LEU A 84 -11.32 -1.73 10.92
C LEU A 84 -10.35 -1.27 9.83
N GLN A 85 -9.40 -0.40 10.15
CA GLN A 85 -8.36 0.08 9.24
C GLN A 85 -7.44 -1.06 8.80
N TYR A 86 -7.06 -1.98 9.69
CA TYR A 86 -6.29 -3.17 9.32
C TYR A 86 -7.00 -3.99 8.24
N PHE A 87 -8.28 -4.31 8.45
CA PHE A 87 -9.06 -5.07 7.46
C PHE A 87 -9.31 -4.27 6.19
N ALA A 88 -9.59 -2.97 6.29
CA ALA A 88 -9.74 -2.09 5.15
C ALA A 88 -8.46 -2.05 4.30
N MET A 89 -7.28 -2.00 4.93
CA MET A 89 -6.00 -2.06 4.24
C MET A 89 -5.80 -3.40 3.54
N CYS A 90 -6.08 -4.52 4.21
CA CYS A 90 -5.99 -5.86 3.62
C CYS A 90 -6.87 -6.02 2.37
N CYS A 91 -8.01 -5.33 2.32
CA CYS A 91 -8.98 -5.38 1.21
C CYS A 91 -8.81 -4.22 0.21
N SER A 92 -7.92 -3.27 0.47
CA SER A 92 -7.72 -2.09 -0.37
C SER A 92 -7.03 -2.46 -1.68
N SER A 93 -7.47 -1.82 -2.78
CA SER A 93 -6.77 -1.95 -4.05
C SER A 93 -5.55 -1.03 -4.06
N PRO A 94 -4.34 -1.54 -4.38
CA PRO A 94 -3.16 -0.71 -4.52
C PRO A 94 -3.16 0.15 -5.79
N GLY A 95 -4.15 -0.01 -6.67
CA GLY A 95 -4.21 0.60 -7.99
C GLY A 95 -3.41 -0.21 -9.01
N TYR A 96 -4.01 -1.27 -9.56
CA TYR A 96 -3.35 -2.08 -10.57
C TYR A 96 -3.34 -1.41 -11.94
N VAL A 97 -2.26 -1.61 -12.70
CA VAL A 97 -2.13 -1.06 -14.06
C VAL A 97 -3.22 -1.60 -14.98
N ALA A 98 -3.60 -2.87 -14.84
CA ALA A 98 -4.68 -3.48 -15.62
C ALA A 98 -6.03 -2.77 -15.41
N ASP A 99 -6.28 -2.25 -14.21
CA ASP A 99 -7.51 -1.53 -13.90
C ASP A 99 -7.48 -0.14 -14.56
N ALA A 100 -6.32 0.52 -14.53
CA ALA A 100 -6.11 1.78 -15.24
C ALA A 100 -6.34 1.66 -16.75
N VAL A 101 -5.88 0.56 -17.37
CA VAL A 101 -6.12 0.30 -18.81
C VAL A 101 -7.61 0.20 -19.10
N ARG A 102 -8.35 -0.52 -18.26
CA ARG A 102 -9.81 -0.68 -18.42
C ARG A 102 -10.52 0.66 -18.30
N GLU A 103 -10.15 1.49 -17.32
CA GLU A 103 -10.75 2.82 -17.16
C GLU A 103 -10.42 3.76 -18.32
N VAL A 104 -9.17 3.80 -18.81
CA VAL A 104 -8.80 4.60 -19.98
C VAL A 104 -9.57 4.17 -21.23
N ASN A 105 -9.69 2.86 -21.47
CA ASN A 105 -10.46 2.35 -22.59
C ASN A 105 -11.95 2.69 -22.47
N LYS A 106 -12.50 2.66 -21.25
CA LYS A 106 -13.89 3.03 -20.98
C LYS A 106 -14.15 4.50 -21.29
N ILE A 107 -13.27 5.40 -20.85
CA ILE A 107 -13.35 6.84 -21.16
C ILE A 107 -13.28 7.08 -22.67
N TYR A 108 -12.35 6.42 -23.36
CA TYR A 108 -12.18 6.56 -24.81
C TYR A 108 -13.40 6.06 -25.59
N ASN A 109 -13.92 4.88 -25.24
CA ASN A 109 -15.10 4.32 -25.91
C ASN A 109 -16.36 5.17 -25.68
N SER A 110 -16.56 5.68 -24.46
CA SER A 110 -17.66 6.60 -24.17
C SER A 110 -17.54 7.93 -24.92
N ALA A 111 -16.33 8.45 -25.11
CA ALA A 111 -16.09 9.65 -25.91
C ALA A 111 -16.36 9.41 -27.41
N ALA A 112 -16.00 8.23 -27.93
CA ALA A 112 -16.25 7.82 -29.31
C ALA A 112 -17.75 7.65 -29.62
N ASP A 113 -18.54 7.14 -28.67
CA ASP A 113 -19.99 6.97 -28.82
C ASP A 113 -20.75 8.31 -28.76
N SER A 114 -20.17 9.30 -28.08
CA SER A 114 -20.70 10.67 -27.98
C SER A 114 -20.38 11.55 -29.19
N THR A 115 -19.47 11.10 -30.08
CA THR A 115 -19.01 11.84 -31.27
C THR A 115 -19.41 11.16 -32.57
N THR A 116 -20.70 10.84 -32.73
CA THR A 116 -21.27 10.50 -34.05
C THR A 116 -21.39 11.71 -34.99
N LEU A 117 -21.03 12.92 -34.56
CA LEU A 117 -21.12 14.14 -35.37
C LEU A 117 -19.79 14.75 -35.83
N ASP A 118 -18.62 14.17 -35.51
CA ASP A 118 -17.34 14.78 -35.91
C ASP A 118 -16.29 13.80 -36.46
N ARG A 119 -16.76 12.72 -37.10
CA ARG A 119 -15.90 11.73 -37.78
C ARG A 119 -15.22 12.26 -39.05
N ARG A 120 -15.42 13.53 -39.44
CA ARG A 120 -14.83 14.10 -40.66
C ARG A 120 -13.66 15.05 -40.42
N GLN A 121 -13.37 15.48 -39.19
CA GLN A 121 -12.36 16.53 -38.98
C GLN A 121 -11.05 16.07 -38.30
N PHE A 122 -10.91 14.79 -37.92
CA PHE A 122 -9.68 14.27 -37.30
C PHE A 122 -8.85 13.32 -38.20
N VAL A 123 -9.27 13.09 -39.46
CA VAL A 123 -8.52 12.23 -40.41
C VAL A 123 -7.51 13.00 -41.27
N SER A 124 -7.41 14.32 -41.16
CA SER A 124 -6.56 15.12 -42.05
C SER A 124 -5.25 15.61 -41.42
N ILE A 125 -4.47 14.74 -40.77
CA ILE A 125 -3.00 14.94 -40.63
C ILE A 125 -2.33 13.57 -40.65
N THR A 126 -2.21 12.95 -41.82
CA THR A 126 -1.11 12.05 -42.24
C THR A 126 -1.47 11.37 -43.56
N GLU A 127 -1.52 12.15 -44.64
CA GLU A 127 -1.23 11.59 -45.97
C GLU A 127 0.24 11.87 -46.27
N GLY A 128 1.07 10.84 -46.19
CA GLY A 128 2.50 10.96 -46.47
C GLY A 128 3.30 9.72 -46.08
N SER A 129 3.35 8.76 -47.00
CA SER A 129 4.33 7.66 -47.13
C SER A 129 4.07 6.31 -46.43
N ASN A 130 3.66 5.36 -47.29
CA ASN A 130 4.13 3.97 -47.44
C ASN A 130 3.98 2.95 -46.29
N SER A 131 2.89 2.18 -46.43
CA SER A 131 2.75 0.74 -46.18
C SER A 131 3.92 0.00 -45.51
N SER A 132 3.82 -0.23 -44.20
CA SER A 132 4.28 -1.45 -43.55
C SER A 132 3.53 -1.67 -42.23
N SER A 133 2.59 -2.62 -42.25
CA SER A 133 2.04 -3.33 -41.07
C SER A 133 1.87 -2.52 -39.77
N THR A 134 1.07 -1.45 -39.77
CA THR A 134 0.74 -0.71 -38.54
C THR A 134 -0.39 -1.42 -37.80
N GLN A 135 -0.03 -2.34 -36.89
CA GLN A 135 -0.96 -2.77 -35.85
C GLN A 135 -1.51 -1.52 -35.15
N SER A 136 -2.83 -1.41 -35.03
CA SER A 136 -3.50 -0.34 -34.31
C SER A 136 -2.88 -0.20 -32.91
N ILE A 137 -2.09 0.85 -32.70
CA ILE A 137 -1.49 1.16 -31.40
C ILE A 137 -2.63 1.38 -30.42
N SER A 138 -2.72 0.55 -29.38
CA SER A 138 -3.75 0.67 -28.34
C SER A 138 -3.76 2.07 -27.74
N THR A 139 -4.93 2.62 -27.41
CA THR A 139 -5.08 3.94 -26.77
C THR A 139 -4.21 4.07 -25.52
N TRP A 140 -4.16 2.99 -24.73
CA TRP A 140 -3.29 2.89 -23.56
C TRP A 140 -1.80 3.08 -23.90
N GLN A 141 -1.32 2.47 -24.98
CA GLN A 141 0.07 2.62 -25.41
C GLN A 141 0.39 4.06 -25.75
N LYS A 142 -0.50 4.79 -26.44
CA LYS A 142 -0.31 6.23 -26.72
C LYS A 142 -0.21 7.04 -25.43
N VAL A 143 -1.21 6.90 -24.55
CA VAL A 143 -1.26 7.61 -23.26
C VAL A 143 0.01 7.38 -22.45
N VAL A 144 0.48 6.13 -22.37
CA VAL A 144 1.67 5.80 -21.58
C VAL A 144 2.96 6.30 -22.23
N THR A 145 3.10 6.20 -23.55
CA THR A 145 4.28 6.69 -24.26
C THR A 145 4.46 8.20 -24.08
N ASP A 146 3.37 8.96 -24.06
CA ASP A 146 3.40 10.42 -23.83
C ASP A 146 3.85 10.83 -22.42
N LEU A 147 3.82 9.90 -21.45
CA LEU A 147 4.30 10.16 -20.08
C LEU A 147 5.82 10.11 -19.95
N TYR A 148 6.53 9.66 -20.98
CA TYR A 148 7.97 9.50 -20.96
C TYR A 148 8.66 10.53 -21.87
N PRO A 149 9.92 10.91 -21.56
CA PRO A 149 10.69 11.78 -22.43
C PRO A 149 10.90 11.15 -23.82
N PRO A 150 10.89 11.95 -24.90
CA PRO A 150 11.19 11.46 -26.24
C PRO A 150 12.52 10.70 -26.30
N GLY A 151 12.57 9.60 -27.06
CA GLY A 151 13.78 8.77 -27.19
C GLY A 151 14.02 7.77 -26.04
N SER A 152 13.12 7.70 -25.06
CA SER A 152 13.17 6.68 -24.00
C SER A 152 13.05 5.26 -24.57
N ALA A 153 13.95 4.36 -24.17
CA ALA A 153 13.98 3.00 -24.69
C ALA A 153 12.80 2.14 -24.19
N SER A 154 12.13 1.42 -25.10
CA SER A 154 10.89 0.68 -24.82
C SER A 154 11.01 -0.42 -23.76
N ARG A 155 12.20 -1.01 -23.64
CA ARG A 155 12.57 -1.99 -22.60
C ARG A 155 12.35 -1.49 -21.16
N HIS A 156 12.29 -0.18 -20.94
CA HIS A 156 12.14 0.37 -19.59
C HIS A 156 10.68 0.40 -19.10
N TRP A 157 9.71 0.45 -20.01
CA TRP A 157 8.30 0.59 -19.65
C TRP A 157 7.48 -0.69 -19.85
N THR A 158 7.91 -1.67 -20.64
CA THR A 158 7.15 -2.93 -20.80
C THR A 158 7.41 -3.92 -19.66
N CYS A 159 6.36 -4.61 -19.19
CA CYS A 159 6.48 -5.72 -18.24
C CYS A 159 6.58 -7.06 -18.96
N ASP A 160 7.63 -7.84 -18.67
CA ASP A 160 7.83 -9.15 -19.28
C ASP A 160 6.83 -10.22 -18.81
N HIS A 161 6.30 -10.09 -17.59
CA HIS A 161 5.33 -11.03 -17.02
C HIS A 161 3.91 -10.72 -17.49
N CYS A 162 3.42 -9.51 -17.20
CA CYS A 162 2.05 -9.10 -17.54
C CYS A 162 1.86 -8.71 -19.01
N LYS A 163 2.94 -8.63 -19.81
CA LYS A 163 2.92 -8.18 -21.22
C LYS A 163 2.20 -6.83 -21.44
N ILE A 164 2.32 -5.95 -20.45
CA ILE A 164 1.66 -4.63 -20.42
C ILE A 164 2.69 -3.50 -20.41
N ILE A 165 2.38 -2.40 -21.09
CA ILE A 165 3.17 -1.16 -21.01
C ILE A 165 2.80 -0.46 -19.70
N ARG A 166 3.81 -0.23 -18.86
CA ARG A 166 3.68 0.38 -17.54
C ARG A 166 3.89 1.88 -17.65
N PRO A 167 3.09 2.69 -16.94
CA PRO A 167 3.38 4.11 -16.77
C PRO A 167 4.61 4.33 -15.87
N PRO A 168 5.16 5.55 -15.82
CA PRO A 168 6.22 5.90 -14.88
C PRO A 168 5.86 5.47 -13.45
N ARG A 169 6.88 5.07 -12.68
CA ARG A 169 6.78 4.63 -11.27
C ARG A 169 5.97 3.34 -11.04
N ALA A 170 5.38 2.72 -12.07
CA ALA A 170 4.71 1.43 -11.93
C ALA A 170 5.72 0.27 -12.00
N LYS A 171 5.44 -0.80 -11.24
CA LYS A 171 6.31 -1.98 -11.15
C LYS A 171 5.48 -3.26 -11.00
N HIS A 172 6.02 -4.36 -11.51
CA HIS A 172 5.49 -5.70 -11.28
C HIS A 172 5.88 -6.20 -9.87
N CYS A 173 4.89 -6.67 -9.12
CA CYS A 173 5.08 -7.37 -7.86
C CYS A 173 4.93 -8.87 -8.13
N ASN A 174 5.99 -9.63 -7.83
CA ASN A 174 5.99 -11.08 -8.03
C ASN A 174 5.00 -11.78 -7.09
N ASP A 175 4.87 -11.30 -5.85
CA ASP A 175 3.98 -11.88 -4.84
C ASP A 175 2.50 -11.71 -5.21
N CYS A 176 2.14 -10.62 -5.89
CA CYS A 176 0.78 -10.37 -6.37
C CYS A 176 0.57 -10.77 -7.84
N ASP A 177 1.63 -11.16 -8.55
CA ASP A 177 1.70 -11.39 -10.00
C ASP A 177 1.00 -10.30 -10.85
N LYS A 178 1.12 -9.04 -10.40
CA LYS A 178 0.42 -7.89 -10.99
C LYS A 178 1.30 -6.66 -11.03
N CYS A 179 1.11 -5.84 -12.06
CA CYS A 179 1.69 -4.50 -12.12
C CYS A 179 0.89 -3.52 -11.27
N VAL A 180 1.56 -2.80 -10.38
CA VAL A 180 0.99 -1.82 -9.45
C VAL A 180 1.46 -0.42 -9.83
N LEU A 181 0.53 0.54 -9.85
CA LEU A 181 0.81 1.97 -10.07
C LEU A 181 1.54 2.56 -8.87
N GLN A 182 2.55 3.40 -9.14
CA GLN A 182 3.37 4.06 -8.11
C GLN A 182 3.74 3.08 -6.98
N PHE A 183 4.35 1.97 -7.37
CA PHE A 183 4.59 0.84 -6.47
C PHE A 183 5.50 1.26 -5.32
N ASP A 184 5.01 1.05 -4.09
CA ASP A 184 5.77 1.31 -2.88
C ASP A 184 6.49 0.05 -2.41
N HIS A 185 5.73 -0.94 -1.96
CA HIS A 185 6.22 -2.25 -1.55
C HIS A 185 5.10 -3.29 -1.54
N HIS A 186 5.45 -4.57 -1.41
CA HIS A 186 4.50 -5.61 -1.02
C HIS A 186 4.55 -5.75 0.51
N CYS A 187 3.43 -5.54 1.19
CA CYS A 187 3.37 -5.62 2.64
C CYS A 187 2.90 -7.02 3.05
N ALA A 188 3.83 -7.84 3.54
CA ALA A 188 3.51 -9.19 4.00
C ALA A 188 2.43 -9.18 5.11
N TRP A 189 2.50 -8.22 6.04
CA TRP A 189 1.56 -8.08 7.16
C TRP A 189 0.11 -7.80 6.76
N LEU A 190 -0.09 -7.15 5.61
CA LEU A 190 -1.40 -6.83 5.05
C LEU A 190 -1.82 -7.82 3.96
N GLY A 191 -0.88 -8.62 3.44
CA GLY A 191 -1.11 -9.53 2.33
C GLY A 191 -1.50 -8.80 1.03
N THR A 192 -1.08 -7.55 0.85
CA THR A 192 -1.38 -6.74 -0.33
C THR A 192 -0.22 -5.79 -0.64
N CYS A 193 -0.18 -5.28 -1.87
CA CYS A 193 0.74 -4.21 -2.21
C CYS A 193 0.30 -2.88 -1.59
N ILE A 194 1.28 -2.02 -1.33
CA ILE A 194 1.10 -0.59 -1.13
C ILE A 194 1.51 0.10 -2.42
N GLY A 195 0.63 0.94 -2.94
CA GLY A 195 0.82 1.67 -4.19
C GLY A 195 -0.09 2.89 -4.25
N LYS A 196 -0.27 3.44 -5.45
CA LYS A 196 -1.02 4.69 -5.66
C LYS A 196 -2.41 4.69 -5.02
N GLY A 197 -3.12 3.57 -5.09
CA GLY A 197 -4.51 3.45 -4.66
C GLY A 197 -4.73 3.45 -3.15
N ASN A 198 -3.71 3.10 -2.36
CA ASN A 198 -3.85 2.87 -0.92
C ASN A 198 -2.70 3.46 -0.06
N HIS A 199 -1.76 4.22 -0.64
CA HIS A 199 -0.61 4.74 0.11
C HIS A 199 -1.02 5.68 1.26
N CYS A 200 -1.98 6.60 1.07
CA CYS A 200 -2.45 7.46 2.17
C CYS A 200 -3.24 6.68 3.22
N GLN A 201 -4.03 5.68 2.81
CA GLN A 201 -4.73 4.79 3.76
C GLN A 201 -3.71 4.04 4.63
N PHE A 202 -2.61 3.58 4.03
CA PHE A 202 -1.51 2.92 4.75
C PHE A 202 -0.85 3.86 5.76
N TRP A 203 -0.62 5.13 5.42
CA TRP A 203 -0.09 6.12 6.35
C TRP A 203 -1.04 6.34 7.55
N TRP A 204 -2.34 6.49 7.30
CA TRP A 204 -3.34 6.64 8.36
C TRP A 204 -3.45 5.40 9.24
N TYR A 205 -3.30 4.21 8.67
CA TYR A 205 -3.23 2.95 9.41
C TYR A 205 -2.01 2.92 10.35
N ILE A 206 -0.81 3.27 9.87
CA ILE A 206 0.38 3.32 10.73
C ILE A 206 0.19 4.35 11.86
N PHE A 207 -0.40 5.51 11.53
CA PHE A 207 -0.68 6.55 12.51
C PHE A 207 -1.64 6.06 13.61
N SER A 208 -2.77 5.45 13.24
CA SER A 208 -3.73 4.92 14.21
C SER A 208 -3.13 3.82 15.08
N GLU A 209 -2.35 2.90 14.51
CA GLU A 209 -1.64 1.86 15.26
C GLU A 209 -0.63 2.46 16.25
N THR A 210 0.08 3.52 15.84
CA THR A 210 1.02 4.23 16.72
C THR A 210 0.28 4.85 17.91
N VAL A 211 -0.84 5.53 17.66
CA VAL A 211 -1.67 6.14 18.73
C VAL A 211 -2.21 5.07 19.69
N LEU A 212 -2.73 3.96 19.16
CA LEU A 212 -3.22 2.84 19.97
C LEU A 212 -2.10 2.23 20.83
N CYS A 213 -0.91 2.03 20.25
CA CYS A 213 0.26 1.51 20.97
C CYS A 213 0.69 2.46 22.10
N VAL A 214 0.76 3.78 21.86
CA VAL A 214 1.12 4.78 22.89
C VAL A 214 0.12 4.79 24.03
N TRP A 215 -1.19 4.77 23.73
CA TRP A 215 -2.21 4.75 24.78
C TRP A 215 -2.14 3.45 25.58
N THR A 216 -2.07 2.30 24.90
CA THR A 216 -1.94 1.00 25.55
C THR A 216 -0.69 0.95 26.44
N MET A 217 0.44 1.51 25.99
CA MET A 217 1.67 1.63 26.77
C MET A 217 1.45 2.38 28.08
N ALA A 218 0.72 3.49 28.04
CA ALA A 218 0.36 4.25 29.23
C ALA A 218 -0.48 3.43 30.22
N LEU A 219 -1.37 2.56 29.73
CA LEU A 219 -2.16 1.66 30.58
C LEU A 219 -1.27 0.62 31.28
N TYR A 220 -0.32 -0.01 30.57
CA TYR A 220 0.63 -0.94 31.19
C TYR A 220 1.54 -0.25 32.23
N LEU A 221 1.99 0.98 31.95
CA LEU A 221 2.78 1.76 32.92
C LEU A 221 1.96 2.11 34.17
N SER A 222 0.68 2.43 33.99
CA SER A 222 -0.23 2.67 35.11
C SER A 222 -0.41 1.42 35.96
N TYR A 223 -0.67 0.27 35.34
CA TYR A 223 -0.82 -1.02 36.01
C TYR A 223 0.40 -1.38 36.86
N THR A 224 1.60 -1.31 36.26
CA THR A 224 2.85 -1.69 36.94
C THR A 224 3.18 -0.79 38.13
N ARG A 225 2.74 0.48 38.11
CA ARG A 225 2.92 1.41 39.23
C ARG A 225 1.93 1.17 40.37
N SER A 226 0.67 0.86 40.07
CA SER A 226 -0.37 0.70 41.10
C SER A 226 -0.32 -0.64 41.82
N HIS A 227 0.24 -1.68 41.19
CA HIS A 227 0.04 -3.05 41.65
C HIS A 227 1.26 -3.76 42.22
N ALA A 228 2.32 -3.03 42.64
CA ALA A 228 3.66 -3.52 43.01
C ALA A 228 3.74 -4.82 43.84
N SER A 229 2.68 -5.17 44.58
CA SER A 229 2.56 -6.31 45.49
C SER A 229 1.71 -7.52 45.02
N LYS A 230 1.25 -7.56 43.75
CA LYS A 230 0.49 -8.70 43.18
C LYS A 230 1.34 -9.97 42.94
N GLU A 231 0.65 -11.08 42.65
CA GLU A 231 1.23 -12.39 42.33
C GLU A 231 2.31 -12.32 41.23
N TRP A 232 3.45 -12.98 41.46
CA TRP A 232 4.63 -12.93 40.58
C TRP A 232 4.37 -13.37 39.13
N TRP A 233 3.42 -14.29 38.91
CA TRP A 233 3.10 -14.79 37.56
C TRP A 233 2.35 -13.77 36.71
N GLN A 234 1.49 -12.93 37.32
CA GLN A 234 0.80 -11.84 36.62
C GLN A 234 1.80 -10.78 36.15
N TYR A 235 2.80 -10.51 36.99
CA TYR A 235 3.92 -9.63 36.66
C TYR A 235 4.69 -10.09 35.43
N ILE A 236 5.04 -11.37 35.36
CA ILE A 236 5.77 -11.92 34.21
C ILE A 236 4.96 -11.74 32.93
N ILE A 237 3.66 -12.05 32.93
CA ILE A 237 2.80 -11.90 31.76
C ILE A 237 2.77 -10.43 31.30
N ILE A 238 2.53 -9.51 32.23
CA ILE A 238 2.45 -8.07 31.95
C ILE A 238 3.78 -7.53 31.42
N ILE A 239 4.92 -7.93 31.99
CA ILE A 239 6.25 -7.52 31.53
C ILE A 239 6.52 -8.03 30.11
N VAL A 240 6.18 -9.29 29.82
CA VAL A 240 6.35 -9.86 28.47
C VAL A 240 5.52 -9.09 27.45
N LEU A 241 4.25 -8.82 27.74
CA LEU A 241 3.38 -8.04 26.86
C LEU A 241 3.84 -6.59 26.72
N PHE A 242 4.35 -5.98 27.79
CA PHE A 242 4.93 -4.64 27.76
C PHE A 242 6.17 -4.55 26.86
N VAL A 243 7.06 -5.56 26.90
CA VAL A 243 8.23 -5.64 26.03
C VAL A 243 7.81 -5.80 24.57
N ILE A 244 6.84 -6.68 24.28
CA ILE A 244 6.29 -6.87 22.93
C ILE A 244 5.69 -5.57 22.41
N LEU A 245 4.91 -4.88 23.24
CA LEU A 245 4.30 -3.59 22.90
C LEU A 245 5.37 -2.50 22.68
N SER A 246 6.46 -2.51 23.46
CA SER A 246 7.55 -1.53 23.34
C SER A 246 8.29 -1.69 22.02
N ILE A 247 8.62 -2.94 21.64
CA ILE A 247 9.23 -3.24 20.35
C ILE A 247 8.29 -2.82 19.21
N SER A 248 7.00 -3.15 19.32
CA SER A 248 5.99 -2.79 18.33
C SER A 248 5.89 -1.27 18.16
N LEU A 249 5.85 -0.52 19.27
CA LEU A 249 5.80 0.95 19.26
C LEU A 249 7.03 1.56 18.57
N ILE A 250 8.24 1.06 18.86
CA ILE A 250 9.47 1.53 18.22
C ILE A 250 9.39 1.32 16.70
N LEU A 251 8.93 0.15 16.26
CA LEU A 251 8.79 -0.17 14.83
C LEU A 251 7.74 0.72 14.16
N PHE A 252 6.56 0.92 14.77
CA PHE A 252 5.51 1.77 14.22
C PHE A 252 5.93 3.24 14.16
N VAL A 253 6.61 3.78 15.18
CA VAL A 253 7.14 5.15 15.16
C VAL A 253 8.20 5.31 14.05
N ALA A 254 9.13 4.36 13.92
CA ALA A 254 10.14 4.41 12.86
C ALA A 254 9.49 4.37 11.47
N LEU A 255 8.49 3.50 11.28
CA LEU A 255 7.75 3.38 10.04
C LEU A 255 6.93 4.64 9.74
N LEU A 256 6.30 5.24 10.76
CA LEU A 256 5.54 6.48 10.63
C LEU A 256 6.45 7.64 10.18
N ILE A 257 7.61 7.81 10.82
CA ILE A 257 8.59 8.84 10.44
C ILE A 257 9.05 8.62 9.01
N PHE A 258 9.39 7.38 8.64
CA PHE A 258 9.86 7.03 7.31
C PHE A 258 8.81 7.31 6.23
N HIS A 259 7.57 6.81 6.40
CA HIS A 259 6.51 7.07 5.41
C HIS A 259 6.06 8.52 5.38
N THR A 260 6.15 9.24 6.51
CA THR A 260 5.94 10.70 6.51
C THR A 260 6.98 11.39 5.63
N TYR A 261 8.26 11.05 5.76
CA TYR A 261 9.32 11.58 4.88
C TYR A 261 9.05 11.28 3.39
N LEU A 262 8.63 10.05 3.07
CA LEU A 262 8.31 9.63 1.71
C LEU A 262 7.13 10.42 1.12
N VAL A 263 6.04 10.58 1.88
CA VAL A 263 4.88 11.38 1.46
C VAL A 263 5.28 12.83 1.25
N LEU A 264 6.01 13.44 2.19
CA LEU A 264 6.44 14.84 2.11
C LEU A 264 7.38 15.12 0.93
N THR A 265 8.11 14.12 0.44
CA THR A 265 9.05 14.24 -0.70
C THR A 265 8.54 13.64 -2.00
N ASN A 266 7.28 13.16 -2.03
CA ASN A 266 6.66 12.41 -3.13
C ASN A 266 7.56 11.28 -3.67
N GLN A 267 8.05 10.46 -2.76
CA GLN A 267 8.83 9.26 -3.08
C GLN A 267 8.11 8.02 -2.61
N THR A 268 8.43 6.90 -3.25
CA THR A 268 8.06 5.57 -2.77
C THR A 268 9.25 4.89 -2.08
N THR A 269 8.98 3.91 -1.22
CA THR A 269 9.99 3.05 -0.60
C THR A 269 10.86 2.37 -1.66
N TYR A 270 10.25 1.92 -2.78
CA TYR A 270 11.00 1.34 -3.89
C TYR A 270 11.96 2.35 -4.53
N GLU A 271 11.51 3.58 -4.80
CA GLU A 271 12.36 4.63 -5.36
C GLU A 271 13.51 5.03 -4.43
N PHE A 272 13.23 5.09 -3.12
CA PHE A 272 14.24 5.38 -2.10
C PHE A 272 15.28 4.26 -2.00
N THR A 273 14.85 3.02 -1.79
CA THR A 273 15.73 1.87 -1.52
C THR A 273 16.43 1.32 -2.76
N ARG A 274 15.78 1.38 -3.93
CA ARG A 274 16.29 0.83 -5.20
C ARG A 274 16.67 1.92 -6.19
N ARG A 275 16.97 3.14 -5.73
CA ARG A 275 17.30 4.31 -6.55
C ARG A 275 18.20 4.02 -7.75
N ARG A 276 19.29 3.26 -7.58
CA ARG A 276 20.23 2.90 -8.66
C ARG A 276 19.62 2.05 -9.78
N ARG A 277 18.57 1.28 -9.49
CA ARG A 277 17.85 0.44 -10.46
C ARG A 277 16.74 1.21 -11.18
N VAL A 278 16.29 2.32 -10.62
CA VAL A 278 15.24 3.14 -11.22
C VAL A 278 15.86 4.00 -12.31
N PHE A 279 15.44 3.76 -13.55
CA PHE A 279 16.13 4.31 -14.72
C PHE A 279 16.08 5.85 -14.77
N TYR A 280 14.97 6.45 -14.36
CA TYR A 280 14.78 7.91 -14.33
C TYR A 280 15.46 8.60 -13.15
N PHE A 281 16.17 7.86 -12.27
CA PHE A 281 17.05 8.44 -11.26
C PHE A 281 18.53 8.39 -11.67
N ARG A 282 18.87 7.80 -12.82
CA ARG A 282 20.25 7.71 -13.29
C ARG A 282 20.77 9.11 -13.63
N GLY A 283 21.93 9.47 -13.07
CA GLY A 283 22.53 10.79 -13.26
C GLY A 283 21.99 11.89 -12.35
N ILE A 284 20.94 11.61 -11.56
CA ILE A 284 20.33 12.62 -10.68
C ILE A 284 20.96 12.58 -9.27
N PRO A 285 21.46 13.71 -8.73
CA PRO A 285 22.02 13.77 -7.38
C PRO A 285 21.04 13.31 -6.29
N ALA A 286 21.57 12.75 -5.20
CA ALA A 286 20.76 12.15 -4.13
C ALA A 286 19.74 13.11 -3.49
N LYS A 287 20.04 14.40 -3.46
CA LYS A 287 19.23 15.46 -2.83
C LYS A 287 18.04 15.93 -3.69
N VAL A 288 17.97 15.51 -4.95
CA VAL A 288 16.91 15.91 -5.86
C VAL A 288 15.77 14.88 -5.81
N HIS A 289 14.55 15.39 -5.64
CA HIS A 289 13.30 14.63 -5.60
C HIS A 289 12.46 14.91 -6.87
N PRO A 290 12.52 14.04 -7.90
CA PRO A 290 11.91 14.28 -9.21
C PRO A 290 10.41 14.55 -9.21
N PHE A 291 9.64 13.92 -8.33
CA PHE A 291 8.18 14.06 -8.31
C PHE A 291 7.68 15.03 -7.22
N SER A 292 8.58 15.61 -6.41
CA SER A 292 8.18 16.56 -5.38
C SER A 292 7.71 17.87 -6.00
N ARG A 293 6.55 18.38 -5.54
CA ARG A 293 5.95 19.65 -5.94
C ARG A 293 5.69 20.57 -4.74
N GLY A 294 6.45 20.40 -3.67
CA GLY A 294 6.23 21.08 -2.39
C GLY A 294 5.34 20.28 -1.45
N ILE A 295 5.44 20.58 -0.15
CA ILE A 295 4.86 19.76 0.92
C ILE A 295 3.33 19.66 0.78
N CYS A 296 2.65 20.79 0.57
CA CYS A 296 1.18 20.82 0.49
C CYS A 296 0.66 20.05 -0.72
N GLU A 297 1.27 20.25 -1.90
CA GLU A 297 0.88 19.51 -3.10
C GLU A 297 1.18 18.02 -2.96
N ASN A 298 2.30 17.63 -2.34
CA ASN A 298 2.64 16.23 -2.13
C ASN A 298 1.64 15.53 -1.20
N ILE A 299 1.25 16.18 -0.09
CA ILE A 299 0.22 15.65 0.82
C ILE A 299 -1.13 15.55 0.11
N SER A 300 -1.52 16.60 -0.62
CA SER A 300 -2.76 16.60 -1.41
C SER A 300 -2.75 15.48 -2.47
N ALA A 301 -1.65 15.29 -3.19
CA ALA A 301 -1.50 14.23 -4.17
C ALA A 301 -1.60 12.83 -3.55
N ALA A 302 -1.07 12.65 -2.34
CA ALA A 302 -1.13 11.37 -1.62
C ALA A 302 -2.53 11.07 -1.06
N CYS A 303 -3.19 12.05 -0.43
CA CYS A 303 -4.40 11.84 0.36
C CYS A 303 -5.70 12.35 -0.28
N CYS A 304 -5.60 13.32 -1.19
CA CYS A 304 -6.71 13.96 -1.86
C CYS A 304 -6.58 13.74 -3.36
N SER A 305 -6.86 12.52 -3.84
CA SER A 305 -6.86 12.25 -5.28
C SER A 305 -8.08 12.89 -5.96
N LEU A 306 -8.15 14.22 -6.05
CA LEU A 306 -9.22 14.96 -6.73
C LEU A 306 -9.36 14.57 -8.22
N GLY A 307 -8.37 13.89 -8.80
CA GLY A 307 -8.39 13.35 -10.17
C GLY A 307 -8.46 11.81 -10.27
N GLY A 308 -8.73 11.10 -9.18
CA GLY A 308 -8.82 9.64 -9.13
C GLY A 308 -7.47 8.90 -9.13
N VAL A 309 -7.50 7.64 -8.69
CA VAL A 309 -6.33 6.74 -8.58
C VAL A 309 -5.58 6.57 -9.91
N TYR A 310 -6.27 6.76 -11.04
CA TYR A 310 -5.74 6.53 -12.39
C TYR A 310 -5.20 7.79 -13.09
N LYS A 311 -5.11 8.94 -12.40
CA LYS A 311 -4.37 10.10 -12.92
C LYS A 311 -2.88 9.77 -12.96
N LEU A 312 -2.32 9.53 -14.15
CA LEU A 312 -0.92 9.17 -14.31
C LEU A 312 -0.02 10.43 -14.26
N GLU A 313 1.17 10.29 -13.69
CA GLU A 313 2.15 11.38 -13.62
C GLU A 313 3.12 11.26 -14.80
N THR A 314 3.36 12.39 -15.48
CA THR A 314 4.40 12.54 -16.48
C THR A 314 5.77 12.52 -15.81
N MET A 315 6.76 11.95 -16.47
CA MET A 315 8.14 12.03 -16.04
C MET A 315 8.65 13.46 -16.22
N PRO A 316 9.30 14.05 -15.21
CA PRO A 316 9.95 15.35 -15.35
C PRO A 316 10.97 15.34 -16.48
N SER A 317 11.09 16.44 -17.21
CA SER A 317 12.12 16.58 -18.26
C SER A 317 13.53 16.65 -17.65
N ILE A 318 14.55 16.38 -18.47
CA ILE A 318 15.94 16.52 -18.03
C ILE A 318 16.21 17.96 -17.56
N ASP A 319 15.72 18.95 -18.32
CA ASP A 319 15.88 20.37 -17.98
C ASP A 319 15.23 20.73 -16.63
N GLU A 320 14.05 20.18 -16.31
CA GLU A 320 13.39 20.36 -15.01
C GLU A 320 14.20 19.76 -13.87
N LEU A 321 14.81 18.59 -14.11
CA LEU A 321 15.63 17.90 -13.12
C LEU A 321 16.96 18.60 -12.89
N GLU A 322 17.60 19.09 -13.95
CA GLU A 322 18.81 19.92 -13.88
C GLU A 322 18.53 21.24 -13.17
N ALA A 323 17.41 21.88 -13.49
CA ALA A 323 16.97 23.07 -12.77
C ALA A 323 16.88 22.74 -11.28
N ARG A 324 16.16 21.70 -10.87
CA ARG A 324 16.04 21.29 -9.45
C ARG A 324 17.36 20.88 -8.79
N ALA A 325 18.34 20.41 -9.56
CA ALA A 325 19.66 20.08 -9.06
C ALA A 325 20.54 21.32 -8.79
N ARG A 326 20.20 22.48 -9.37
CA ARG A 326 20.99 23.71 -9.22
C ARG A 326 21.03 24.19 -7.76
N PRO A 327 22.18 24.70 -7.27
CA PRO A 327 22.30 25.25 -5.92
C PRO A 327 21.27 26.35 -5.65
N TYR A 328 20.83 26.47 -4.39
CA TYR A 328 19.95 27.56 -3.98
C TYR A 328 20.72 28.89 -4.02
N THR A 329 20.06 29.91 -4.57
CA THR A 329 20.50 31.29 -4.53
C THR A 329 19.70 32.09 -3.49
N CYS A 330 20.19 33.27 -3.09
CA CYS A 330 19.46 34.15 -2.19
C CYS A 330 18.07 34.54 -2.75
N VAL A 331 17.93 34.61 -4.08
CA VAL A 331 16.67 34.89 -4.77
C VAL A 331 15.68 33.71 -4.66
N ASP A 332 16.17 32.47 -4.61
CA ASP A 332 15.33 31.28 -4.46
C ASP A 332 14.71 31.17 -3.06
N ILE A 333 15.37 31.75 -2.04
CA ILE A 333 14.86 31.83 -0.67
C ILE A 333 13.69 32.81 -0.59
N VAL A 334 13.80 33.95 -1.28
CA VAL A 334 12.76 34.99 -1.31
C VAL A 334 11.58 34.59 -2.20
N SER A 335 11.82 33.81 -3.25
CA SER A 335 10.78 33.38 -4.20
C SER A 335 10.11 32.04 -3.85
N CYS A 336 10.42 31.44 -2.70
CA CYS A 336 9.83 30.16 -2.25
C CYS A 336 9.83 29.09 -3.33
N ARG A 337 10.99 28.85 -3.97
CA ARG A 337 11.17 27.86 -5.03
C ARG A 337 10.75 26.41 -4.66
N CYS A 338 10.46 26.15 -3.39
CA CYS A 338 10.02 24.86 -2.85
C CYS A 338 8.49 24.70 -2.72
N CYS A 339 7.70 25.73 -3.04
CA CYS A 339 6.24 25.71 -2.96
C CYS A 339 5.59 25.68 -4.33
#